data_AF-A0A7Y7ITR3-F1
#
_entry.id   AF-A0A7Y7ITR3-F1
#
_cell.length_a   1.000
_cell.length_b   1.000
_cell.length_c   1.000
_cell.angle_alpha   90.00
_cell.angle_beta   90.00
_cell.angle_gamma   90.00
#
_symmetry.space_group_name_H-M   'P 1'
#
loop_
_entity.id
_entity.type
_entity.pdbx_description
1 polymer ?
#
loop_
_entity_poly.entity_id
_entity_poly.type
_entity_poly.pdbx_seq_one_letter_code
_entity_poly.pdbx_strand_id
1 'polypeptide(L)'
;MPCTLGSRASQDGEERKHDSFANQHLESRCHKSASFDACFHVVTGGPGSGKTTLLKALARQGIPHMPEAGRAIIRDQIEIGGTALPWRNRHAFAELMLSWELRSWHEASRRNGHILFDRGIPDVIGYLRLCDLPVPSHLDTAARRFRYQQVFIAPPWAEIYTQDAERKQTFEESSATYDVMIETYQHYGYTLRELPRTPVEDRTNFVMRILRGNTPPIRLMHD
;
A
#
# COMPACT_ATOMS: atom_id res chain seq x y z
N MET A 1 12.07 67.06 36.33
CA MET A 1 13.55 67.18 36.32
C MET A 1 14.15 65.90 36.90
N PRO A 2 15.26 65.37 36.36
CA PRO A 2 15.86 65.53 35.03
C PRO A 2 15.84 64.20 34.23
N CYS A 3 15.73 64.17 32.89
CA CYS A 3 16.73 64.48 31.84
C CYS A 3 17.92 63.49 31.82
N THR A 4 18.15 62.75 30.73
CA THR A 4 18.87 63.16 29.49
C THR A 4 18.27 62.48 28.24
N LEU A 5 17.98 63.09 27.07
CA LEU A 5 18.62 64.01 26.08
C LEU A 5 19.46 63.33 24.98
N GLY A 6 19.02 63.52 23.73
CA GLY A 6 19.76 63.36 22.46
C GLY A 6 18.83 62.99 21.27
N SER A 7 18.10 63.90 20.60
CA SER A 7 18.52 64.77 19.46
C SER A 7 19.03 63.96 18.25
N ARG A 8 18.64 64.10 16.98
CA ARG A 8 17.90 65.11 16.18
C ARG A 8 17.54 64.46 14.83
N ALA A 9 16.53 65.00 14.15
CA ALA A 9 16.22 64.71 12.74
C ALA A 9 17.12 65.49 11.78
N SER A 10 17.39 64.91 10.60
CA SER A 10 17.77 65.63 9.37
C SER A 10 17.20 64.87 8.17
N GLN A 11 16.43 65.57 7.34
CA GLN A 11 16.06 65.20 5.97
C GLN A 11 17.27 65.44 5.04
N ASP A 12 17.36 64.71 3.92
CA ASP A 12 17.44 65.28 2.56
C ASP A 12 17.97 64.28 1.52
N GLY A 13 17.29 64.27 0.36
CA GLY A 13 17.80 63.84 -0.96
C GLY A 13 18.02 62.34 -1.16
N GLU A 14 17.83 61.70 -2.31
CA GLU A 14 17.77 62.23 -3.66
C GLU A 14 17.37 61.07 -4.62
N GLU A 15 16.41 61.35 -5.49
CA GLU A 15 16.10 60.76 -6.81
C GLU A 15 16.69 59.41 -7.29
N ARG A 16 15.79 58.54 -7.79
CA ARG A 16 15.70 58.05 -9.20
C ARG A 16 14.46 57.13 -9.35
N LYS A 17 13.32 57.63 -9.83
CA LYS A 17 12.80 57.62 -11.22
C LYS A 17 12.78 56.25 -11.91
N HIS A 18 11.54 55.81 -12.24
CA HIS A 18 11.10 55.08 -13.44
C HIS A 18 11.68 53.65 -13.63
N ASP A 19 10.91 52.59 -13.84
CA ASP A 19 9.83 52.46 -14.83
C ASP A 19 8.76 51.44 -14.40
N SER A 20 7.51 51.80 -14.67
CA SER A 20 6.44 50.87 -14.94
C SER A 20 6.66 50.24 -16.31
N PHE A 21 6.90 48.93 -16.43
CA PHE A 21 6.61 48.23 -17.69
C PHE A 21 6.33 46.74 -17.46
N ALA A 22 5.21 46.31 -18.06
CA ALA A 22 4.98 45.02 -18.68
C ALA A 22 4.99 43.74 -17.81
N ASN A 23 3.75 43.34 -17.52
CA ASN A 23 3.27 41.97 -17.63
C ASN A 23 3.88 41.26 -18.87
N GLN A 24 4.68 40.20 -18.68
CA GLN A 24 4.95 39.18 -19.70
C GLN A 24 5.61 37.91 -19.11
N HIS A 25 4.87 36.80 -19.20
CA HIS A 25 5.34 35.45 -19.50
C HIS A 25 6.50 34.89 -18.66
N LEU A 26 6.16 34.25 -17.55
CA LEU A 26 6.85 33.03 -17.12
C LEU A 26 5.98 31.84 -17.52
N GLU A 27 6.20 31.37 -18.76
CA GLU A 27 5.76 30.05 -19.20
C GLU A 27 6.30 29.00 -18.22
N SER A 28 5.46 28.48 -17.34
CA SER A 28 5.74 27.23 -16.63
C SER A 28 5.52 26.06 -17.59
N ARG A 29 6.46 25.88 -18.53
CA ARG A 29 6.65 24.59 -19.20
C ARG A 29 7.26 23.60 -18.20
N CYS A 30 6.91 22.33 -18.37
CA CYS A 30 7.41 21.12 -17.68
C CYS A 30 6.60 20.76 -16.41
N HIS A 31 5.80 19.70 -16.34
CA HIS A 31 5.96 18.37 -16.93
C HIS A 31 4.64 17.88 -17.53
N LYS A 32 4.67 17.36 -18.76
CA LYS A 32 3.67 16.34 -19.16
C LYS A 32 3.87 15.19 -18.19
N SER A 33 2.94 14.97 -17.25
CA SER A 33 3.03 13.87 -16.30
C SER A 33 3.10 12.57 -17.10
N ALA A 34 4.14 11.77 -16.92
CA ALA A 34 4.12 10.39 -17.39
C ALA A 34 2.86 9.73 -16.83
N SER A 35 1.93 9.36 -17.70
CA SER A 35 0.74 8.60 -17.31
C SER A 35 1.19 7.17 -17.02
N PHE A 36 1.12 6.78 -15.75
CA PHE A 36 1.44 5.43 -15.32
C PHE A 36 0.18 4.56 -15.39
N ASP A 37 0.23 3.52 -16.21
CA ASP A 37 -0.87 2.56 -16.38
C ASP A 37 -0.57 1.32 -15.54
N ALA A 38 -0.73 1.45 -14.22
CA ALA A 38 -0.54 0.37 -13.28
C ALA A 38 -1.85 -0.40 -13.05
N CYS A 39 -1.76 -1.74 -13.06
CA CYS A 39 -2.85 -2.62 -12.64
C CYS A 39 -2.43 -3.33 -11.34
N PHE A 40 -3.13 -3.05 -10.25
CA PHE A 40 -2.86 -3.57 -8.93
C PHE A 40 -3.68 -4.81 -8.63
N HIS A 41 -3.00 -5.83 -8.12
CA HIS A 41 -3.59 -7.12 -7.77
C HIS A 41 -3.15 -7.52 -6.37
N VAL A 42 -4.04 -8.06 -5.56
CA VAL A 42 -3.71 -8.51 -4.20
C VAL A 42 -3.59 -10.02 -4.16
N VAL A 43 -2.60 -10.52 -3.43
CA VAL A 43 -2.55 -11.91 -2.97
C VAL A 43 -2.71 -11.92 -1.45
N THR A 44 -3.88 -12.34 -0.97
CA THR A 44 -4.22 -12.44 0.46
C THR A 44 -4.35 -13.91 0.90
N GLY A 45 -4.48 -14.15 2.20
CA GLY A 45 -4.64 -15.46 2.83
C GLY A 45 -3.90 -15.59 4.16
N GLY A 46 -4.22 -16.64 4.92
CA GLY A 46 -3.59 -16.94 6.21
C GLY A 46 -2.08 -17.23 6.12
N PRO A 47 -1.35 -17.25 7.25
CA PRO A 47 0.04 -17.73 7.30
C PRO A 47 0.16 -19.17 6.76
N GLY A 48 1.34 -19.55 6.28
CA GLY A 48 1.59 -20.91 5.77
C GLY A 48 0.98 -21.26 4.40
N SER A 49 0.17 -20.39 3.79
CA SER A 49 -0.51 -20.63 2.50
C SER A 49 0.38 -20.53 1.24
N GLY A 50 1.71 -20.42 1.41
CA GLY A 50 2.68 -20.36 0.31
C GLY A 50 2.70 -19.07 -0.52
N LYS A 51 2.06 -17.98 -0.05
CA LYS A 51 1.99 -16.68 -0.77
C LYS A 51 3.35 -16.13 -1.14
N THR A 52 4.27 -16.06 -0.19
CA THR A 52 5.60 -15.50 -0.40
C THR A 52 6.40 -16.31 -1.43
N THR A 53 6.25 -17.64 -1.46
CA THR A 53 6.85 -18.50 -2.49
C THR A 53 6.26 -18.20 -3.87
N LEU A 54 4.93 -18.05 -3.96
CA LEU A 54 4.24 -17.66 -5.20
C LEU A 54 4.68 -16.28 -5.71
N LEU A 55 4.73 -15.27 -4.85
CA LEU A 55 5.15 -13.91 -5.22
C LEU A 55 6.60 -13.86 -5.70
N LYS A 56 7.49 -14.62 -5.06
CA LYS A 56 8.88 -14.77 -5.51
C LYS A 56 8.96 -15.45 -6.89
N ALA A 57 8.13 -16.46 -7.15
CA ALA A 57 8.08 -17.12 -8.45
C ALA A 57 7.56 -16.16 -9.55
N LEU A 58 6.49 -15.41 -9.28
CA LEU A 58 5.94 -14.39 -10.19
C LEU A 58 6.95 -13.26 -10.46
N ALA A 59 7.72 -12.84 -9.45
CA ALA A 59 8.78 -11.86 -9.62
C ALA A 59 9.88 -12.32 -10.58
N ARG A 60 10.26 -13.61 -10.54
CA ARG A 60 11.21 -14.19 -11.51
C ARG A 60 10.66 -14.19 -12.94
N GLN A 61 9.34 -14.15 -13.11
CA GLN A 61 8.68 -14.02 -14.41
C GLN A 61 8.42 -12.55 -14.82
N GLY A 62 8.98 -11.58 -14.09
CA GLY A 62 8.91 -10.16 -14.42
C GLY A 62 7.69 -9.43 -13.85
N ILE A 63 6.88 -10.06 -12.98
CA ILE A 63 5.78 -9.37 -12.29
C ILE A 63 6.25 -8.84 -10.93
N PRO A 64 6.44 -7.52 -10.76
CA PRO A 64 6.87 -6.96 -9.50
C PRO A 64 5.82 -7.13 -8.41
N HIS A 65 6.26 -7.11 -7.15
CA HIS A 65 5.38 -7.09 -5.99
C HIS A 65 5.83 -6.08 -4.93
N MET A 66 4.88 -5.60 -4.15
CA MET A 66 5.13 -4.78 -2.96
C MET A 66 5.32 -5.68 -1.73
N PRO A 67 6.25 -5.35 -0.83
CA PRO A 67 6.54 -6.16 0.36
C PRO A 67 5.41 -6.09 1.40
N GLU A 68 5.22 -7.18 2.17
CA GLU A 68 4.22 -7.25 3.24
C GLU A 68 4.56 -6.32 4.42
N ALA A 69 3.57 -5.55 4.89
CA ALA A 69 3.73 -4.64 6.01
C ALA A 69 3.98 -5.27 7.37
N GLY A 70 3.18 -6.29 7.72
CA GLY A 70 3.15 -6.78 9.10
C GLY A 70 4.49 -7.30 9.61
N ARG A 71 5.26 -8.05 8.79
CA ARG A 71 6.55 -8.61 9.22
C ARG A 71 7.61 -7.53 9.44
N ALA A 72 7.69 -6.56 8.54
CA ALA A 72 8.65 -5.48 8.66
C ALA A 72 8.35 -4.59 9.88
N ILE A 73 7.08 -4.22 10.07
CA ILE A 73 6.65 -3.44 11.24
C ILE A 73 7.00 -4.17 12.55
N ILE A 74 6.77 -5.48 12.63
CA ILE A 74 7.12 -6.26 13.83
C ILE A 74 8.62 -6.19 14.12
N ARG A 75 9.46 -6.38 13.11
CA ARG A 75 10.93 -6.33 13.29
C ARG A 75 11.37 -4.96 13.77
N ASP A 76 10.93 -3.91 13.09
CA ASP A 76 11.32 -2.54 13.42
C ASP A 76 10.83 -2.14 14.82
N GLN A 77 9.60 -2.51 15.19
CA GLN A 77 9.03 -2.20 16.50
C GLN A 77 9.69 -2.99 17.64
N ILE A 78 10.14 -4.23 17.41
CA ILE A 78 10.95 -4.95 18.39
C ILE A 78 12.30 -4.28 18.58
N GLU A 79 12.98 -3.95 17.48
CA GLU A 79 14.33 -3.35 17.49
C GLU A 79 14.37 -2.02 18.26
N ILE A 80 13.36 -1.16 18.08
CA ILE A 80 13.31 0.13 18.77
C ILE A 80 12.60 0.09 20.14
N GLY A 81 12.17 -1.09 20.61
CA GLY A 81 11.41 -1.22 21.87
C GLY A 81 10.00 -0.62 21.82
N GLY A 82 9.44 -0.47 20.62
CA GLY A 82 8.12 0.10 20.36
C GLY A 82 6.95 -0.74 20.88
N THR A 83 5.74 -0.19 20.73
CA THR A 83 4.52 -0.81 21.25
C THR A 83 3.58 -1.32 20.17
N ALA A 84 3.74 -0.88 18.92
CA ALA A 84 2.86 -1.22 17.81
C ALA A 84 3.11 -2.65 17.31
N LEU A 85 2.80 -3.62 18.15
CA LEU A 85 2.95 -5.06 17.94
C LEU A 85 1.60 -5.74 18.10
N PRO A 86 1.32 -6.83 17.37
CA PRO A 86 0.01 -7.49 17.40
C PRO A 86 -0.35 -8.11 18.77
N TRP A 87 0.64 -8.33 19.65
CA TRP A 87 0.42 -8.82 21.02
C TRP A 87 0.45 -7.70 22.08
N ARG A 88 0.84 -6.47 21.73
CA ARG A 88 1.04 -5.37 22.69
C ARG A 88 0.10 -4.19 22.46
N ASN A 89 -0.01 -3.71 21.22
CA ASN A 89 -0.92 -2.64 20.85
C ASN A 89 -1.44 -2.88 19.43
N ARG A 90 -2.57 -3.59 19.34
CA ARG A 90 -3.20 -4.00 18.09
C ARG A 90 -3.71 -2.81 17.27
N HIS A 91 -4.22 -1.77 17.92
CA HIS A 91 -4.65 -0.54 17.25
C HIS A 91 -3.48 0.19 16.60
N ALA A 92 -2.40 0.44 17.34
CA ALA A 92 -1.21 1.10 16.79
C ALA A 92 -0.59 0.25 15.67
N PHE A 93 -0.57 -1.08 15.82
CA PHE A 93 -0.12 -1.99 14.76
C PHE A 93 -0.96 -1.87 13.49
N ALA A 94 -2.30 -1.81 13.61
CA ALA A 94 -3.19 -1.62 12.47
C ALA A 94 -2.99 -0.27 11.76
N GLU A 95 -2.77 0.82 12.51
CA GLU A 95 -2.47 2.14 11.93
C GLU A 95 -1.14 2.16 11.17
N LEU A 96 -0.11 1.49 11.69
CA LEU A 96 1.16 1.34 10.99
C LEU A 96 1.00 0.49 9.72
N MET A 97 0.22 -0.60 9.77
CA MET A 97 -0.08 -1.40 8.59
C MET A 97 -0.78 -0.55 7.52
N LEU A 98 -1.82 0.22 7.89
CA LEU A 98 -2.49 1.12 6.95
C LEU A 98 -1.50 2.10 6.30
N SER A 99 -0.65 2.74 7.10
CA SER A 99 0.33 3.70 6.61
C SER A 99 1.29 3.08 5.58
N TRP A 100 1.73 1.85 5.84
CA TRP A 100 2.58 1.10 4.92
C TRP A 100 1.84 0.69 3.64
N GLU A 101 0.60 0.23 3.73
CA GLU A 101 -0.19 -0.15 2.56
C GLU A 101 -0.48 1.06 1.66
N LEU A 102 -0.78 2.22 2.24
CA LEU A 102 -0.95 3.47 1.50
C LEU A 102 0.35 3.90 0.80
N ARG A 103 1.48 3.82 1.51
CA ARG A 103 2.80 4.08 0.90
C ARG A 103 3.05 3.14 -0.28
N SER A 104 2.85 1.83 -0.09
CA SER A 104 3.04 0.83 -1.14
C SER A 104 2.14 1.08 -2.35
N TRP A 105 0.88 1.46 -2.12
CA TRP A 105 -0.07 1.79 -3.18
C TRP A 105 0.40 2.99 -4.00
N HIS A 106 0.85 4.07 -3.34
CA HIS A 106 1.38 5.26 -4.01
C HIS A 106 2.72 5.02 -4.72
N GLU A 107 3.59 4.17 -4.18
CA GLU A 107 4.83 3.78 -4.87
C GLU A 107 4.53 2.95 -6.13
N ALA A 108 3.59 2.03 -6.04
CA ALA A 108 3.14 1.21 -7.16
C ALA A 108 2.45 2.05 -8.25
N SER A 109 1.74 3.13 -7.89
CA SER A 109 1.07 4.01 -8.86
C SER A 109 2.01 4.83 -9.74
N ARG A 110 3.31 4.77 -9.46
CA ARG A 110 4.37 5.42 -10.26
C ARG A 110 5.11 4.42 -11.15
N ARG A 111 4.49 3.27 -11.44
CA ARG A 111 5.03 2.18 -12.24
C ARG A 111 4.02 1.76 -13.30
N ASN A 112 4.46 1.00 -14.31
CA ASN A 112 3.58 0.49 -15.37
C ASN A 112 3.34 -1.02 -15.20
N GLY A 113 2.21 -1.49 -15.73
CA GLY A 113 1.90 -2.92 -15.83
C GLY A 113 1.31 -3.51 -14.55
N HIS A 114 1.36 -4.84 -14.45
CA HIS A 114 0.78 -5.57 -13.33
C HIS A 114 1.69 -5.52 -12.10
N ILE A 115 1.14 -5.18 -10.95
CA ILE A 115 1.86 -5.13 -9.67
C ILE A 115 1.06 -5.92 -8.64
N LEU A 116 1.75 -6.83 -7.96
CA LEU A 116 1.16 -7.66 -6.92
C LEU A 116 1.41 -7.05 -5.53
N PHE A 117 0.45 -7.20 -4.63
CA PHE A 117 0.59 -6.80 -3.24
C PHE A 117 0.47 -8.03 -2.35
N ASP A 118 1.46 -8.26 -1.48
CA ASP A 118 1.39 -9.27 -0.42
C ASP A 118 0.51 -8.70 0.71
N ARG A 119 -0.81 -8.93 0.60
CA ARG A 119 -1.90 -8.25 1.33
C ARG A 119 -2.22 -6.85 0.81
N GLY A 120 -3.43 -6.38 1.07
CA GLY A 120 -3.87 -5.02 0.73
C GLY A 120 -4.58 -4.34 1.89
N ILE A 121 -5.07 -3.11 1.68
CA ILE A 121 -5.77 -2.34 2.72
C ILE A 121 -6.93 -3.12 3.38
N PRO A 122 -7.76 -3.90 2.65
CA PRO A 122 -8.79 -4.71 3.31
C PRO A 122 -8.23 -5.78 4.25
N ASP A 123 -6.99 -6.25 4.11
CA ASP A 123 -6.37 -7.17 5.08
C ASP A 123 -6.18 -6.50 6.45
N VAL A 124 -5.91 -5.19 6.50
CA VAL A 124 -5.80 -4.44 7.75
C VAL A 124 -7.14 -4.43 8.50
N ILE A 125 -8.23 -4.27 7.74
CA ILE A 125 -9.60 -4.30 8.27
C ILE A 125 -9.96 -5.72 8.73
N GLY A 126 -9.61 -6.73 7.93
CA GLY A 126 -9.81 -8.13 8.30
C GLY A 126 -9.03 -8.50 9.57
N TYR A 127 -7.82 -7.96 9.74
CA TYR A 127 -7.04 -8.12 10.97
C TYR A 127 -7.76 -7.53 12.20
N LEU A 128 -8.31 -6.33 12.09
CA LEU A 128 -9.08 -5.73 13.20
C LEU A 128 -10.30 -6.57 13.55
N ARG A 129 -11.02 -7.08 12.54
CA ARG A 129 -12.16 -7.98 12.74
C ARG A 129 -11.76 -9.28 13.43
N LEU A 130 -10.66 -9.90 13.02
CA LEU A 130 -10.10 -11.10 13.69
C LEU A 130 -9.72 -10.83 15.15
N CYS A 131 -9.39 -9.58 15.49
CA CYS A 131 -9.04 -9.18 16.84
C CYS A 131 -10.24 -8.72 17.67
N ASP A 132 -11.47 -8.80 17.13
CA ASP A 132 -12.70 -8.24 17.70
C ASP A 132 -12.59 -6.74 18.03
N LEU A 133 -11.89 -5.99 17.18
CA LEU A 133 -11.70 -4.54 17.32
C LEU A 133 -12.58 -3.75 16.36
N PRO A 134 -13.07 -2.57 16.77
CA PRO A 134 -13.82 -1.69 15.88
C PRO A 134 -12.94 -1.21 14.73
N VAL A 135 -13.53 -1.11 13.54
CA VAL A 135 -12.86 -0.58 12.34
C VAL A 135 -13.02 0.94 12.32
N PRO A 136 -11.93 1.72 12.42
CA PRO A 136 -12.00 3.17 12.32
C PRO A 136 -12.51 3.63 10.94
N SER A 137 -13.22 4.76 10.89
CA SER A 137 -13.84 5.27 9.66
C SER A 137 -12.82 5.61 8.56
N HIS A 138 -11.60 6.01 8.91
CA HIS A 138 -10.56 6.30 7.93
C HIS A 138 -10.02 5.04 7.25
N LEU A 139 -10.03 3.87 7.92
CA LEU A 139 -9.69 2.60 7.28
C LEU A 139 -10.75 2.20 6.25
N ASP A 140 -12.04 2.32 6.60
CA ASP A 140 -13.14 2.07 5.65
C ASP A 140 -13.04 2.99 4.43
N THR A 141 -12.79 4.28 4.67
CA THR A 141 -12.56 5.26 3.60
C THR A 141 -11.37 4.87 2.71
N ALA A 142 -10.26 4.44 3.31
CA ALA A 142 -9.09 4.01 2.58
C ALA A 142 -9.38 2.78 1.70
N ALA A 143 -10.06 1.76 2.22
CA ALA A 143 -10.41 0.55 1.48
C ALA A 143 -11.36 0.80 0.29
N ARG A 144 -12.21 1.83 0.39
CA ARG A 144 -13.09 2.27 -0.71
C ARG A 144 -12.36 3.12 -1.75
N ARG A 145 -11.36 3.91 -1.34
CA ARG A 145 -10.64 4.84 -2.22
C ARG A 145 -9.49 4.18 -2.98
N PHE A 146 -8.69 3.39 -2.30
CA PHE A 146 -7.45 2.80 -2.84
C PHE A 146 -7.72 1.36 -3.26
N ARG A 147 -8.29 1.23 -4.47
CA ARG A 147 -8.84 -0.04 -4.98
C ARG A 147 -7.79 -0.87 -5.72
N TYR A 148 -8.09 -2.16 -5.81
CA TYR A 148 -7.34 -3.16 -6.59
C TYR A 148 -8.24 -3.73 -7.70
N GLN A 149 -7.65 -4.23 -8.79
CA GLN A 149 -8.40 -4.77 -9.92
C GLN A 149 -8.77 -6.24 -9.72
N GLN A 150 -7.84 -7.05 -9.21
CA GLN A 150 -8.08 -8.46 -8.92
C GLN A 150 -7.55 -8.81 -7.54
N VAL A 151 -8.30 -9.65 -6.83
CA VAL A 151 -7.89 -10.22 -5.55
C VAL A 151 -7.79 -11.73 -5.70
N PHE A 152 -6.65 -12.28 -5.30
CA PHE A 152 -6.40 -13.70 -5.16
C PHE A 152 -6.36 -14.06 -3.69
N ILE A 153 -7.00 -15.16 -3.30
CA ILE A 153 -6.95 -15.67 -1.93
C ILE A 153 -6.32 -17.05 -1.90
N ALA A 154 -5.31 -17.21 -1.05
CA ALA A 154 -4.66 -18.49 -0.82
C ALA A 154 -5.42 -19.25 0.27
N PRO A 155 -6.03 -20.41 -0.04
CA PRO A 155 -6.73 -21.21 0.96
C PRO A 155 -5.76 -21.78 2.00
N PRO A 156 -6.22 -22.07 3.22
CA PRO A 156 -5.46 -22.86 4.19
C PRO A 156 -5.11 -24.21 3.55
N TRP A 157 -3.84 -24.60 3.68
CA TRP A 157 -3.32 -25.78 3.01
C TRP A 157 -2.45 -26.57 3.98
N ALA A 158 -3.08 -27.55 4.65
CA ALA A 158 -2.45 -28.32 5.72
C ALA A 158 -1.19 -29.06 5.25
N GLU A 159 -1.19 -29.58 4.02
CA GLU A 159 -0.07 -30.37 3.47
C GLU A 159 1.24 -29.58 3.32
N ILE A 160 1.16 -28.25 3.22
CA ILE A 160 2.35 -27.37 3.14
C ILE A 160 2.52 -26.50 4.38
N TYR A 161 1.68 -26.70 5.39
CA TYR A 161 1.69 -25.89 6.60
C TYR A 161 2.93 -26.24 7.42
N THR A 162 3.95 -25.41 7.31
CA THR A 162 5.11 -25.44 8.19
C THR A 162 5.03 -24.28 9.17
N GLN A 163 5.35 -24.52 10.43
CA GLN A 163 5.45 -23.45 11.42
C GLN A 163 6.57 -22.50 10.99
N ASP A 164 6.20 -21.25 10.70
CA ASP A 164 7.15 -20.18 10.45
C ASP A 164 7.79 -19.76 11.78
N ALA A 165 9.11 -19.71 11.84
CA ALA A 165 9.85 -19.32 13.05
C ALA A 165 9.49 -17.91 13.53
N GLU A 166 8.99 -17.03 12.63
CA GLU A 166 8.59 -15.66 12.95
C GLU A 166 7.14 -15.56 13.47
N ARG A 167 6.24 -16.52 13.19
CA ARG A 167 4.83 -16.50 13.64
C ARG A 167 4.35 -17.89 14.06
N LYS A 168 4.25 -18.12 15.38
CA LYS A 168 3.64 -19.30 16.00
C LYS A 168 2.10 -19.25 15.90
N GLN A 169 1.55 -19.24 14.70
CA GLN A 169 0.11 -19.32 14.51
C GLN A 169 -0.31 -20.77 14.21
N THR A 170 -1.53 -21.12 14.57
CA THR A 170 -2.14 -22.44 14.41
C THR A 170 -2.82 -22.56 13.04
N PHE A 171 -3.10 -23.80 12.60
CA PHE A 171 -3.85 -24.01 11.36
C PHE A 171 -5.27 -23.45 11.46
N GLU A 172 -5.85 -23.52 12.66
CA GLU A 172 -7.13 -22.94 13.02
C GLU A 172 -7.13 -21.41 12.83
N GLU A 173 -6.09 -20.72 13.28
CA GLU A 173 -5.93 -19.27 13.03
C GLU A 173 -5.77 -18.95 11.54
N SER A 174 -5.11 -19.82 10.77
CA SER A 174 -5.00 -19.66 9.31
C SER A 174 -6.37 -19.80 8.63
N SER A 175 -7.20 -20.72 9.11
CA SER A 175 -8.56 -20.95 8.63
C SER A 175 -9.49 -19.80 9.00
N ALA A 176 -9.48 -19.36 10.26
CA ALA A 176 -10.23 -18.18 10.69
C ALA A 176 -9.82 -16.94 9.90
N THR A 177 -8.51 -16.78 9.64
CA THR A 177 -8.02 -15.68 8.79
C THR A 177 -8.59 -15.79 7.38
N TYR A 178 -8.62 -16.97 6.78
CA TYR A 178 -9.17 -17.17 5.45
C TYR A 178 -10.64 -16.72 5.36
N ASP A 179 -11.47 -17.17 6.31
CA ASP A 179 -12.89 -16.85 6.33
C ASP A 179 -13.12 -15.35 6.50
N VAL A 180 -12.45 -14.71 7.48
CA VAL A 180 -12.57 -13.26 7.68
C VAL A 180 -12.08 -12.46 6.47
N MET A 181 -11.05 -12.93 5.76
CA MET A 181 -10.58 -12.25 4.54
C MET A 181 -11.62 -12.35 3.42
N ILE A 182 -12.24 -13.51 3.21
CA ILE A 182 -13.34 -13.64 2.24
C ILE A 182 -14.43 -12.62 2.53
N GLU A 183 -14.95 -12.63 3.76
CA GLU A 183 -16.04 -11.74 4.17
C GLU A 183 -15.66 -10.26 4.03
N THR A 184 -14.43 -9.92 4.42
CA THR A 184 -13.94 -8.53 4.37
C THR A 184 -13.82 -8.04 2.94
N TYR A 185 -13.20 -8.81 2.06
CA TYR A 185 -13.08 -8.42 0.65
C TYR A 185 -14.44 -8.39 -0.05
N GLN A 186 -15.33 -9.35 0.21
CA GLN A 186 -16.69 -9.34 -0.32
C GLN A 186 -17.50 -8.13 0.16
N HIS A 187 -17.37 -7.74 1.43
CA HIS A 187 -17.99 -6.52 1.98
C HIS A 187 -17.56 -5.27 1.20
N TYR A 188 -16.32 -5.22 0.73
CA TYR A 188 -15.82 -4.13 -0.13
C TYR A 188 -16.10 -4.35 -1.62
N GLY A 189 -16.95 -5.32 -1.99
CA GLY A 189 -17.37 -5.55 -3.37
C GLY A 189 -16.32 -6.21 -4.26
N TYR A 190 -15.37 -6.93 -3.68
CA TYR A 190 -14.40 -7.72 -4.45
C TYR A 190 -14.90 -9.14 -4.68
N THR A 191 -14.68 -9.64 -5.90
CA THR A 191 -14.77 -11.08 -6.19
C THR A 191 -13.37 -11.68 -6.08
N LEU A 192 -13.18 -12.54 -5.08
CA LEU A 192 -11.91 -13.21 -4.86
C LEU A 192 -11.78 -14.40 -5.80
N ARG A 193 -10.56 -14.62 -6.32
CA ARG A 193 -10.19 -15.84 -7.02
C ARG A 193 -9.35 -16.70 -6.10
N GLU A 194 -9.90 -17.82 -5.67
CA GLU A 194 -9.17 -18.78 -4.87
C GLU A 194 -7.99 -19.36 -5.69
N LEU A 195 -6.81 -19.42 -5.06
CA LEU A 195 -5.62 -20.02 -5.65
C LEU A 195 -5.69 -21.54 -5.55
N PRO A 196 -5.35 -22.28 -6.61
CA PRO A 196 -5.37 -23.73 -6.57
C PRO A 196 -4.33 -24.27 -5.57
N ARG A 197 -4.66 -25.36 -4.90
CA ARG A 197 -3.77 -26.14 -4.02
C ARG A 197 -2.88 -27.06 -4.87
N THR A 198 -2.07 -26.44 -5.72
CA THR A 198 -1.17 -27.11 -6.67
C THR A 198 0.26 -26.58 -6.51
N PRO A 199 1.27 -27.23 -7.12
CA PRO A 199 2.64 -26.74 -7.10
C PRO A 199 2.76 -25.27 -7.52
N VAL A 200 3.82 -24.61 -7.06
CA VAL A 200 4.02 -23.17 -7.25
C VAL A 200 4.01 -22.76 -8.74
N GLU A 201 4.51 -23.62 -9.62
CA GLU A 201 4.53 -23.39 -11.07
C GLU A 201 3.11 -23.29 -11.63
N ASP A 202 2.22 -24.20 -11.25
CA ASP A 202 0.81 -24.18 -11.68
C ASP A 202 0.05 -22.98 -11.11
N ARG A 203 0.31 -22.63 -9.84
CA ARG A 203 -0.25 -21.41 -9.22
C ARG A 203 0.22 -20.15 -9.96
N THR A 204 1.48 -20.11 -10.38
CA THR A 204 2.06 -19.01 -11.15
C THR A 204 1.37 -18.90 -12.52
N ASN A 205 1.23 -20.03 -13.23
CA ASN A 205 0.52 -20.09 -14.51
C ASN A 205 -0.94 -19.64 -14.39
N PHE A 206 -1.62 -20.05 -13.33
CA PHE A 206 -2.99 -19.62 -13.04
C PHE A 206 -3.11 -18.09 -12.89
N VAL A 207 -2.24 -17.48 -12.07
CA VAL A 207 -2.22 -16.03 -11.87
C VAL A 207 -1.89 -15.31 -13.17
N MET A 208 -0.83 -15.73 -13.88
CA MET A 208 -0.40 -15.11 -15.14
C MET A 208 -1.50 -15.12 -16.22
N ARG A 209 -2.25 -16.22 -16.33
CA ARG A 209 -3.40 -16.31 -17.26
C ARG A 209 -4.46 -15.25 -16.96
N ILE A 210 -4.76 -15.04 -15.67
CA ILE A 210 -5.74 -14.03 -15.24
C ILE A 210 -5.21 -12.61 -15.48
N LEU A 211 -3.93 -12.36 -15.21
CA LEU A 211 -3.31 -11.06 -15.47
C LEU A 211 -3.34 -10.71 -16.97
N ARG A 212 -3.01 -11.67 -17.84
CA ARG A 212 -3.07 -11.48 -19.31
C ARG A 212 -4.49 -11.25 -19.83
N GLY A 213 -5.50 -11.90 -19.23
CA GLY A 213 -6.91 -11.64 -19.55
C GLY A 213 -7.39 -10.25 -19.13
N ASN A 214 -6.70 -9.61 -18.19
CA ASN A 214 -6.98 -8.26 -17.67
C ASN A 214 -5.96 -7.22 -18.15
N THR A 215 -5.31 -7.44 -19.30
CA THR A 215 -4.32 -6.50 -19.85
C THR A 215 -4.97 -5.13 -20.04
N PRO A 216 -4.43 -4.04 -19.47
CA PRO A 216 -4.95 -2.70 -19.73
C PRO A 216 -4.88 -2.42 -21.23
N PRO A 217 -5.87 -1.72 -21.83
CA PRO A 217 -5.85 -1.43 -23.25
C PRO A 217 -4.56 -0.68 -23.59
N ILE A 218 -3.80 -1.23 -24.53
CA ILE A 218 -2.64 -0.55 -25.11
C ILE A 218 -3.16 0.72 -25.79
N ARG A 219 -2.97 1.89 -25.17
CA ARG A 219 -3.17 3.16 -25.87
C ARG A 219 -2.07 3.27 -26.93
N LEU A 220 -2.42 2.92 -28.17
CA LEU A 220 -1.68 3.39 -29.33
C LEU A 220 -1.73 4.92 -29.27
N MET A 221 -0.58 5.55 -29.00
CA MET A 221 -0.41 6.98 -29.22
C MET A 221 -0.64 7.22 -30.71
N HIS A 222 -1.77 7.83 -31.06
CA HIS A 222 -1.91 8.49 -32.35
C HIS A 222 -1.20 9.83 -32.24
N ASP A 223 -0.38 10.09 -33.27
CA ASP A 223 0.57 11.19 -33.43
C ASP A 223 -0.02 12.60 -33.24
#